data_AF-A0A520DA85-F1
#
_entry.id   AF-A0A520DA85-F1
#
_cell.length_a   1.000
_cell.length_b   1.000
_cell.length_c   1.000
_cell.angle_alpha   90.00
_cell.angle_beta   90.00
_cell.angle_gamma   90.00
#
_symmetry.space_group_name_H-M   'P 1'
#
loop_
_entity.id
_entity.type
_entity.pdbx_description
1 polymer ?
#
loop_
_entity_poly.entity_id
_entity_poly.type
_entity_poly.pdbx_seq_one_letter_code
_entity_poly.pdbx_strand_id
1 'polypeptide(L)'
;MNKFNSILAVAFLAVTFTACKKDSEPVVVVPPSDGSTLTLNGLIGAEAGTSAGNSVYVDFSKDSQTAVDRDSWDLGFYMGADFKVILNSTNGASAILVNKTDLNAVTAADFDPNALKVGQGGGNFTIIDDGREANILNKTAIATVSATDADNKVYIINRKGGSNTVLATEELYKIRIIRKGTGYTLQYAKVGATMFSSLEIAKNNVTNFQFASLVRGSTTIVEPAKADWDLVWGY
;
A
#
# COMPACT_ATOMS: atom_id res chain seq x y z
N MET A 1 -66.34 -23.99 -54.33
CA MET A 1 -66.34 -25.25 -53.55
C MET A 1 -65.13 -26.05 -54.01
N ASN A 2 -64.13 -26.43 -53.22
CA ASN A 2 -64.01 -26.59 -51.77
C ASN A 2 -62.54 -26.36 -51.44
N LYS A 3 -62.17 -25.37 -50.63
CA LYS A 3 -62.02 -25.49 -49.16
C LYS A 3 -61.17 -26.66 -48.65
N PHE A 4 -60.55 -27.46 -49.51
CA PHE A 4 -59.71 -28.61 -49.11
C PHE A 4 -58.20 -28.33 -49.21
N ASN A 5 -57.74 -27.54 -50.17
CA ASN A 5 -56.31 -27.19 -50.28
C ASN A 5 -55.82 -26.17 -49.24
N SER A 6 -56.74 -25.43 -48.60
CA SER A 6 -56.39 -24.43 -47.60
C SER A 6 -56.35 -24.97 -46.16
N ILE A 7 -56.83 -26.20 -45.93
CA ILE A 7 -56.82 -26.84 -44.60
C ILE A 7 -55.58 -27.74 -44.44
N LEU A 8 -55.04 -28.28 -45.55
CA LEU A 8 -53.81 -29.08 -45.51
C LEU A 8 -52.54 -28.24 -45.27
N ALA A 9 -52.53 -26.97 -45.69
CA ALA A 9 -51.40 -26.07 -45.48
C ALA A 9 -51.32 -25.51 -44.04
N VAL A 10 -52.44 -25.46 -43.30
CA VAL A 10 -52.48 -24.96 -41.92
C VAL A 10 -52.20 -26.09 -40.91
N ALA A 11 -52.54 -27.34 -41.25
CA ALA A 11 -52.25 -28.50 -40.40
C ALA A 11 -50.78 -28.94 -40.43
N PHE A 12 -50.03 -28.64 -41.51
CA PHE A 12 -48.61 -28.99 -41.60
C PHE A 12 -47.65 -27.90 -41.08
N LEU A 13 -48.16 -26.71 -40.76
CA LEU A 13 -47.38 -25.64 -40.11
C LEU A 13 -47.43 -25.72 -38.58
N ALA A 14 -48.22 -26.65 -38.02
CA ALA A 14 -48.41 -26.83 -36.59
C ALA A 14 -47.58 -27.98 -35.99
N VAL A 15 -46.73 -28.65 -36.77
CA VAL A 15 -45.90 -29.75 -36.30
C VAL A 15 -44.43 -29.39 -36.52
N THR A 16 -43.68 -29.39 -35.42
CA THR A 16 -42.21 -29.33 -35.31
C THR A 16 -41.49 -27.98 -35.16
N PHE A 17 -42.11 -26.96 -34.54
CA PHE A 17 -41.38 -26.23 -33.49
C PHE A 17 -41.51 -26.99 -32.16
N THR A 18 -41.21 -28.28 -32.17
CA THR A 18 -40.72 -28.95 -30.97
C THR A 18 -39.33 -28.37 -30.77
N ALA A 19 -39.28 -27.21 -30.11
CA ALA A 19 -38.16 -26.93 -29.24
C ALA A 19 -38.11 -28.14 -28.30
N CYS A 20 -37.24 -29.10 -28.61
CA CYS A 20 -36.78 -30.05 -27.62
C CYS A 20 -36.14 -29.19 -26.53
N LYS A 21 -36.97 -28.74 -25.58
CA LYS A 21 -36.49 -28.48 -24.23
C LYS A 21 -35.75 -29.77 -23.90
N LYS A 22 -34.42 -29.70 -23.75
CA LYS A 22 -33.73 -30.82 -23.12
C LYS A 22 -34.40 -30.92 -21.75
N ASP A 23 -35.16 -31.99 -21.53
CA ASP A 23 -35.93 -32.22 -20.29
C ASP A 23 -35.02 -32.36 -19.06
N SER A 24 -33.71 -32.36 -19.27
CA SER A 24 -32.73 -31.99 -18.26
C SER A 24 -31.55 -31.29 -18.94
N GLU A 25 -31.33 -30.02 -18.59
CA GLU A 25 -29.97 -29.51 -18.64
C GLU A 25 -29.16 -30.34 -17.63
N PRO A 26 -28.01 -30.92 -18.02
CA PRO A 26 -27.19 -31.63 -17.05
C PRO A 26 -26.85 -30.64 -15.95
N VAL A 27 -27.29 -30.93 -14.72
CA VAL A 27 -26.83 -30.17 -13.56
C VAL A 27 -25.34 -30.44 -13.47
N VAL A 28 -24.54 -29.50 -13.97
CA VAL A 28 -23.10 -29.51 -13.78
C VAL A 28 -22.89 -29.23 -12.30
N VAL A 29 -22.81 -30.29 -11.51
CA VAL A 29 -22.33 -30.19 -10.13
C VAL A 29 -20.84 -29.93 -10.24
N VAL A 30 -20.46 -28.65 -10.23
CA VAL A 30 -19.06 -28.26 -10.13
C VAL A 30 -18.60 -28.74 -8.74
N PRO A 31 -17.68 -29.72 -8.64
CA PRO A 31 -17.18 -30.13 -7.34
C PRO A 31 -16.53 -28.92 -6.63
N PRO A 32 -16.58 -28.84 -5.29
CA PRO A 32 -15.78 -27.87 -4.56
C PRO A 32 -14.31 -27.98 -5.00
N SER A 33 -13.63 -26.84 -5.14
CA SER A 33 -12.19 -26.84 -5.42
C SER A 33 -11.45 -27.65 -4.35
N ASP A 34 -10.52 -28.52 -4.77
CA ASP A 34 -9.60 -29.22 -3.85
C ASP A 34 -8.64 -28.23 -3.16
N GLY A 35 -8.62 -26.97 -3.61
CA GLY A 35 -7.80 -25.88 -3.08
C GLY A 35 -6.33 -25.97 -3.48
N SER A 36 -5.55 -24.98 -3.05
CA SER A 36 -4.09 -25.00 -3.10
C SER A 36 -3.53 -24.73 -1.70
N THR A 37 -2.27 -25.12 -1.47
CA THR A 37 -1.52 -24.75 -0.27
C THR A 37 -0.36 -23.86 -0.68
N LEU A 38 -0.36 -22.61 -0.21
CA LEU A 38 0.70 -21.65 -0.44
C LEU A 38 1.45 -21.38 0.87
N THR A 39 2.74 -21.75 0.91
CA THR A 39 3.62 -21.38 2.04
C THR A 39 4.19 -19.99 1.80
N LEU A 40 3.95 -19.06 2.73
CA LEU A 40 4.41 -17.68 2.59
C LEU A 40 5.92 -17.55 2.81
N ASN A 41 6.60 -16.87 1.88
CA ASN A 41 8.03 -16.64 1.89
C ASN A 41 8.40 -15.44 2.78
N GLY A 42 8.03 -15.54 4.07
CA GLY A 42 8.22 -14.49 5.06
C GLY A 42 9.67 -14.26 5.50
N LEU A 43 10.58 -15.19 5.17
CA LEU A 43 11.96 -15.16 5.66
C LEU A 43 12.93 -14.59 4.63
N ILE A 44 13.90 -13.82 5.11
CA ILE A 44 15.10 -13.46 4.37
C ILE A 44 16.22 -14.44 4.75
N GLY A 45 16.63 -15.27 3.79
CA GLY A 45 17.66 -16.27 4.00
C GLY A 45 17.23 -17.33 5.03
N ALA A 46 18.04 -17.52 6.07
CA ALA A 46 17.85 -18.56 7.10
C ALA A 46 17.52 -17.98 8.49
N GLU A 47 16.88 -16.81 8.53
CA GLU A 47 16.47 -16.21 9.80
C GLU A 47 15.40 -17.03 10.54
N ALA A 48 15.24 -16.77 11.84
CA ALA A 48 14.18 -17.39 12.62
C ALA A 48 12.80 -17.00 12.10
N GLY A 49 11.85 -17.94 12.15
CA GLY A 49 10.47 -17.74 11.68
C GLY A 49 9.78 -16.48 12.24
N THR A 50 10.10 -16.14 13.49
CA THR A 50 9.57 -14.97 14.21
C THR A 50 10.12 -13.63 13.73
N SER A 51 11.22 -13.62 12.98
CA SER A 51 11.80 -12.40 12.44
C SER A 51 10.98 -11.84 11.28
N ALA A 52 10.38 -12.74 10.47
CA ALA A 52 9.54 -12.40 9.33
C ALA A 52 10.08 -11.21 8.52
N GLY A 53 11.31 -11.27 8.02
CA GLY A 53 12.00 -10.15 7.36
C GLY A 53 11.31 -9.64 6.10
N ASN A 54 10.44 -10.43 5.48
CA ASN A 54 9.63 -10.02 4.34
C ASN A 54 8.18 -9.71 4.71
N SER A 55 7.60 -8.72 4.02
CA SER A 55 6.18 -8.66 3.73
C SER A 55 5.89 -9.52 2.51
N VAL A 56 4.76 -10.24 2.52
CA VAL A 56 4.41 -11.17 1.45
C VAL A 56 3.06 -10.76 0.87
N TYR A 57 3.08 -10.26 -0.36
CA TYR A 57 1.88 -9.98 -1.15
C TYR A 57 1.40 -11.28 -1.78
N VAL A 58 0.11 -11.59 -1.67
CA VAL A 58 -0.49 -12.84 -2.14
C VAL A 58 -1.58 -12.55 -3.15
N ASP A 59 -1.56 -13.24 -4.28
CA ASP A 59 -2.63 -13.29 -5.27
C ASP A 59 -3.25 -14.70 -5.25
N PHE A 60 -4.48 -14.79 -4.74
CA PHE A 60 -5.20 -16.05 -4.61
C PHE A 60 -5.70 -16.57 -5.96
N SER A 61 -5.99 -15.67 -6.90
CA SER A 61 -6.48 -16.07 -8.23
C SER A 61 -5.40 -16.75 -9.07
N LYS A 62 -4.13 -16.42 -8.82
CA LYS A 62 -2.96 -16.97 -9.52
C LYS A 62 -2.16 -17.97 -8.69
N ASP A 63 -2.54 -18.24 -7.45
CA ASP A 63 -1.79 -19.07 -6.50
C ASP A 63 -0.31 -18.64 -6.41
N SER A 64 -0.08 -17.32 -6.30
CA SER A 64 1.25 -16.72 -6.39
C SER A 64 1.51 -15.71 -5.28
N GLN A 65 2.79 -15.43 -5.03
CA GLN A 65 3.22 -14.47 -4.02
C GLN A 65 4.44 -13.67 -4.46
N THR A 66 4.55 -12.46 -3.93
CA THR A 66 5.74 -11.61 -4.02
C THR A 66 6.22 -11.26 -2.62
N ALA A 67 7.42 -11.73 -2.27
CA ALA A 67 8.07 -11.40 -1.00
C ALA A 67 8.94 -10.16 -1.16
N VAL A 68 8.85 -9.25 -0.19
CA VAL A 68 9.57 -7.97 -0.19
C VAL A 68 10.17 -7.71 1.16
N ASP A 69 11.46 -7.40 1.18
CA ASP A 69 12.19 -7.01 2.38
C ASP A 69 11.52 -5.79 3.03
N ARG A 70 11.10 -5.94 4.30
CA ARG A 70 10.43 -4.87 5.05
C ARG A 70 11.32 -3.67 5.27
N ASP A 71 12.63 -3.86 5.40
CA ASP A 71 13.61 -2.78 5.58
C ASP A 71 13.93 -2.05 4.25
N SER A 72 13.35 -2.47 3.12
CA SER A 72 13.64 -1.89 1.80
C SER A 72 13.01 -0.52 1.53
N TRP A 73 12.05 -0.07 2.35
CA TRP A 73 11.31 1.18 2.17
C TRP A 73 11.02 1.90 3.49
N ASP A 74 10.77 3.20 3.41
CA ASP A 74 10.50 4.05 4.59
C ASP A 74 9.19 4.82 4.46
N LEU A 75 8.87 5.27 3.24
CA LEU A 75 7.69 6.10 2.93
C LEU A 75 6.94 5.53 1.72
N GLY A 76 5.61 5.42 1.83
CA GLY A 76 4.72 5.07 0.73
C GLY A 76 3.93 6.28 0.25
N PHE A 77 4.10 6.69 -1.00
CA PHE A 77 3.41 7.83 -1.60
C PHE A 77 2.15 7.35 -2.29
N TYR A 78 0.99 7.91 -1.95
CA TYR A 78 -0.28 7.47 -2.52
C TYR A 78 -0.43 7.88 -3.99
N MET A 79 -0.81 6.93 -4.84
CA MET A 79 -0.92 7.09 -6.30
C MET A 79 -2.31 7.54 -6.76
N GLY A 80 -3.32 7.55 -5.87
CA GLY A 80 -4.66 8.04 -6.18
C GLY A 80 -4.75 9.57 -6.29
N ALA A 81 -5.97 10.11 -6.21
CA ALA A 81 -6.20 11.56 -6.39
C ALA A 81 -5.57 12.42 -5.29
N ASP A 82 -5.66 11.98 -4.04
CA ASP A 82 -5.14 12.72 -2.88
C ASP A 82 -3.61 12.69 -2.80
N PHE A 83 -3.05 13.65 -2.04
CA PHE A 83 -1.62 13.74 -1.81
C PHE A 83 -1.29 13.31 -0.37
N LYS A 84 -1.26 12.00 -0.15
CA LYS A 84 -1.06 11.38 1.16
C LYS A 84 0.16 10.47 1.15
N VAL A 85 0.80 10.35 2.31
CA VAL A 85 2.03 9.58 2.49
C VAL A 85 1.89 8.75 3.76
N ILE A 86 2.26 7.48 3.67
CA ILE A 86 2.30 6.54 4.79
C ILE A 86 3.73 6.24 5.20
N LEU A 87 3.91 5.88 6.46
CA LEU A 87 5.14 5.37 7.04
C LEU A 87 5.23 3.85 6.90
N ASN A 88 6.44 3.31 6.98
CA ASN A 88 6.64 1.88 7.11
C ASN A 88 6.28 1.37 8.53
N SER A 89 4.99 1.11 8.73
CA SER A 89 4.45 0.59 10.00
C SER A 89 5.05 -0.77 10.39
N THR A 90 5.47 -1.59 9.43
CA THR A 90 6.04 -2.92 9.67
C THR A 90 7.39 -2.86 10.39
N ASN A 91 8.05 -1.70 10.37
CA ASN A 91 9.27 -1.42 11.12
C ASN A 91 9.04 -0.61 12.39
N GLY A 92 7.78 -0.37 12.76
CA GLY A 92 7.44 0.52 13.87
C GLY A 92 7.91 1.95 13.62
N ALA A 93 7.86 2.41 12.36
CA ALA A 93 8.23 3.76 12.01
C ALA A 93 7.29 4.79 12.65
N SER A 94 7.82 5.96 12.97
CA SER A 94 7.07 7.06 13.55
C SER A 94 7.57 8.41 13.01
N ALA A 95 6.69 9.42 13.09
CA ALA A 95 6.98 10.77 12.63
C ALA A 95 6.50 11.82 13.63
N ILE A 96 7.26 12.89 13.80
CA ILE A 96 6.84 14.08 14.54
C ILE A 96 6.92 15.31 13.66
N LEU A 97 5.93 16.18 13.79
CA LEU A 97 5.85 17.45 13.08
C LEU A 97 6.74 18.49 13.76
N VAL A 98 7.54 19.21 12.98
CA VAL A 98 8.27 20.40 13.44
C VAL A 98 7.61 21.62 12.79
N ASN A 99 7.36 22.68 13.55
CA ASN A 99 6.73 23.90 13.03
C ASN A 99 7.72 24.77 12.21
N LYS A 100 8.37 24.17 11.22
CA LYS A 100 9.31 24.78 10.28
C LYS A 100 9.01 24.24 8.88
N THR A 101 9.30 25.04 7.86
CA THR A 101 9.14 24.69 6.44
C THR A 101 10.47 24.62 5.70
N ASP A 102 11.52 25.21 6.28
CA ASP A 102 12.89 25.07 5.78
C ASP A 102 13.57 23.88 6.48
N LEU A 103 13.99 22.91 5.67
CA LEU A 103 14.68 21.70 6.14
C LEU A 103 16.04 22.04 6.78
N ASN A 104 16.71 23.10 6.32
CA ASN A 104 18.01 23.52 6.85
C ASN A 104 17.89 24.21 8.21
N ALA A 105 16.74 24.82 8.49
CA ALA A 105 16.45 25.45 9.78
C ALA A 105 16.15 24.43 10.89
N VAL A 106 15.90 23.16 10.56
CA VAL A 106 15.60 22.10 11.53
C VAL A 106 16.87 21.45 12.06
N THR A 107 16.98 21.42 13.39
CA THR A 107 18.12 20.92 14.17
C THR A 107 17.66 19.95 15.26
N ALA A 108 18.59 19.28 15.93
CA ALA A 108 18.29 18.39 17.06
C ALA A 108 17.67 19.11 18.28
N ALA A 109 17.74 20.44 18.36
CA ALA A 109 17.11 21.21 19.44
C ALA A 109 15.60 21.45 19.23
N ASP A 110 15.08 21.15 18.03
CA ASP A 110 13.68 21.44 17.67
C ASP A 110 12.70 20.34 18.08
N PHE A 111 13.18 19.22 18.62
CA PHE A 111 12.37 18.08 19.00
C PHE A 111 13.04 17.23 20.09
N ASP A 112 12.22 16.44 20.80
CA ASP A 112 12.71 15.39 21.69
C ASP A 112 12.64 14.04 20.94
N PRO A 113 13.77 13.34 20.70
CA PRO A 113 13.76 12.02 20.10
C PRO A 113 12.88 11.00 20.84
N ASN A 114 12.69 11.15 22.16
CA ASN A 114 11.82 10.23 22.91
C ASN A 114 10.34 10.32 22.50
N ALA A 115 9.91 11.44 21.91
CA ALA A 115 8.56 11.59 21.39
C ALA A 115 8.26 10.70 20.16
N LEU A 116 9.29 10.09 19.56
CA LEU A 116 9.16 9.15 18.44
C LEU A 116 9.01 7.68 18.91
N LYS A 117 9.11 7.40 20.21
CA LYS A 117 8.99 6.03 20.72
C LYS A 117 7.58 5.49 20.53
N VAL A 118 7.50 4.28 19.99
CA VAL A 118 6.24 3.55 19.75
C VAL A 118 6.39 2.08 20.14
N GLY A 119 5.29 1.45 20.56
CA GLY A 119 5.24 0.04 20.92
C GLY A 119 5.36 -0.22 22.43
N GLN A 120 5.07 -1.45 22.86
CA GLN A 120 5.06 -1.86 24.27
C GLN A 120 4.21 -0.95 25.19
N GLY A 121 3.09 -0.42 24.69
CA GLY A 121 2.24 0.52 25.41
C GLY A 121 2.72 1.99 25.38
N GLY A 122 3.84 2.27 24.72
CA GLY A 122 4.35 3.63 24.46
C GLY A 122 3.91 4.19 23.10
N GLY A 123 3.90 5.51 23.00
CA GLY A 123 3.54 6.27 21.79
C GLY A 123 2.10 6.79 21.78
N ASN A 124 1.70 7.38 20.66
CA ASN A 124 0.33 7.85 20.42
C ASN A 124 -0.04 7.75 18.93
N PHE A 125 -1.32 7.89 18.60
CA PHE A 125 -1.81 7.77 17.21
C PHE A 125 -1.54 9.00 16.32
N THR A 126 -0.93 10.06 16.84
CA THR A 126 -0.57 11.24 16.03
C THR A 126 0.81 11.11 15.38
N ILE A 127 1.63 10.16 15.84
CA ILE A 127 3.00 9.95 15.36
C ILE A 127 3.15 8.67 14.50
N ILE A 128 2.05 7.95 14.27
CA ILE A 128 1.97 6.76 13.41
C ILE A 128 0.75 6.87 12.51
N ASP A 129 0.70 6.06 11.46
CA ASP A 129 -0.53 5.88 10.70
C ASP A 129 -1.47 4.95 11.48
N ASP A 130 -2.72 5.36 11.67
CA ASP A 130 -3.68 4.64 12.51
C ASP A 130 -4.27 3.44 11.77
N GLY A 131 -3.64 2.28 11.93
CA GLY A 131 -4.07 1.02 11.31
C GLY A 131 -5.44 0.50 11.76
N ARG A 132 -6.12 1.16 12.70
CA ARG A 132 -7.50 0.82 13.10
C ARG A 132 -8.54 1.42 12.16
N GLU A 133 -8.16 2.39 11.34
CA GLU A 133 -9.05 2.99 10.35
C GLU A 133 -9.31 2.00 9.21
N ALA A 134 -10.54 1.98 8.70
CA ALA A 134 -10.90 1.13 7.55
C ALA A 134 -10.09 1.46 6.28
N ASN A 135 -9.60 2.70 6.18
CA ASN A 135 -8.65 3.12 5.17
C ASN A 135 -7.51 3.87 5.86
N ILE A 136 -6.28 3.37 5.69
CA ILE A 136 -5.07 3.94 6.29
C ILE A 136 -4.87 5.42 5.95
N LEU A 137 -5.41 5.87 4.81
CA LEU A 137 -5.34 7.25 4.36
C LEU A 137 -6.16 8.22 5.22
N ASN A 138 -7.09 7.74 6.05
CA ASN A 138 -7.92 8.61 6.89
C ASN A 138 -7.12 9.30 8.00
N LYS A 139 -6.15 8.60 8.58
CA LYS A 139 -5.33 9.08 9.68
C LYS A 139 -3.87 8.65 9.48
N THR A 140 -3.13 9.52 8.82
CA THR A 140 -1.68 9.39 8.62
C THR A 140 -0.93 10.32 9.57
N ALA A 141 0.27 9.92 10.00
CA ALA A 141 1.14 10.76 10.83
C ALA A 141 1.60 12.02 10.06
N ILE A 142 1.85 11.85 8.77
CA ILE A 142 2.15 12.94 7.84
C ILE A 142 0.82 13.49 7.33
N ALA A 143 0.59 14.79 7.51
CA ALA A 143 -0.62 15.43 7.02
C ALA A 143 -0.70 15.36 5.49
N THR A 144 -1.92 15.44 4.95
CA THR A 144 -2.12 15.59 3.50
C THR A 144 -1.25 16.73 2.98
N VAL A 145 -0.43 16.45 1.97
CA VAL A 145 0.50 17.43 1.39
C VAL A 145 -0.33 18.55 0.78
N SER A 146 -0.14 19.78 1.23
CA SER A 146 -0.84 20.97 0.76
C SER A 146 -0.44 21.31 -0.69
N ALA A 147 -1.37 21.92 -1.43
CA ALA A 147 -1.07 22.53 -2.73
C ALA A 147 -0.23 23.80 -2.59
N THR A 148 -0.21 24.42 -1.40
CA THR A 148 0.62 25.57 -1.08
C THR A 148 1.92 25.09 -0.43
N ASP A 149 3.06 25.32 -1.09
CA ASP A 149 4.35 24.84 -0.59
C ASP A 149 4.67 25.35 0.82
N ALA A 150 4.33 26.60 1.14
CA ALA A 150 4.57 27.20 2.45
C ALA A 150 3.80 26.52 3.60
N ASP A 151 2.75 25.75 3.31
CA ASP A 151 1.99 25.01 4.32
C ASP A 151 2.60 23.63 4.58
N ASN A 152 3.48 23.14 3.72
CA ASN A 152 4.14 21.85 3.85
C ASN A 152 5.31 21.94 4.85
N LYS A 153 5.08 21.45 6.05
CA LYS A 153 6.02 21.46 7.18
C LYS A 153 7.04 20.32 7.11
N VAL A 154 8.09 20.45 7.93
CA VAL A 154 9.12 19.43 8.11
C VAL A 154 8.68 18.41 9.15
N TYR A 155 8.94 17.14 8.89
CA TYR A 155 8.76 16.03 9.82
C TYR A 155 10.11 15.41 10.18
N ILE A 156 10.26 14.97 11.43
CA ILE A 156 11.34 14.07 11.82
C ILE A 156 10.83 12.64 11.74
N ILE A 157 11.59 11.75 11.11
CA ILE A 157 11.24 10.35 10.88
C ILE A 157 12.19 9.46 11.67
N ASN A 158 11.61 8.64 12.54
CA ASN A 158 12.26 7.45 13.07
C ASN A 158 11.82 6.26 12.22
N ARG A 159 12.73 5.72 11.42
CA ARG A 159 12.40 4.67 10.42
C ARG A 159 12.20 3.30 11.04
N LYS A 160 12.76 3.07 12.24
CA LYS A 160 12.72 1.78 12.93
C LYS A 160 12.47 1.98 14.41
N GLY A 161 11.50 1.26 14.95
CA GLY A 161 11.03 1.37 16.32
C GLY A 161 10.24 0.13 16.75
N GLY A 162 9.06 0.32 17.31
CA GLY A 162 8.13 -0.76 17.65
C GLY A 162 8.41 -1.50 18.96
N SER A 163 9.60 -1.34 19.55
CA SER A 163 9.96 -1.88 20.87
C SER A 163 10.15 -0.78 21.92
N ASN A 164 9.40 0.32 21.81
CA ASN A 164 9.54 1.52 22.66
C ASN A 164 10.95 2.13 22.61
N THR A 165 11.61 1.99 21.46
CA THR A 165 12.94 2.50 21.16
C THR A 165 12.88 3.58 20.07
N VAL A 166 13.96 4.36 19.99
CA VAL A 166 14.20 5.32 18.91
C VAL A 166 15.64 5.11 18.43
N LEU A 167 15.87 5.28 17.12
CA LEU A 167 17.23 5.29 16.58
C LEU A 167 18.05 6.45 17.17
N ALA A 168 19.38 6.38 17.04
CA ALA A 168 20.23 7.49 17.44
C ALA A 168 19.88 8.76 16.64
N THR A 169 20.04 9.95 17.23
CA THR A 169 19.59 11.21 16.64
C THR A 169 20.22 11.47 15.27
N GLU A 170 21.48 11.09 15.07
CA GLU A 170 22.21 11.15 13.81
C GLU A 170 21.66 10.18 12.75
N GLU A 171 20.89 9.18 13.15
CA GLU A 171 20.23 8.24 12.24
C GLU A 171 18.83 8.66 11.83
N LEU A 172 18.21 9.59 12.57
CA LEU A 172 16.92 10.18 12.25
C LEU A 172 17.00 11.04 10.98
N TYR A 173 15.88 11.11 10.27
CA TYR A 173 15.76 11.94 9.07
C TYR A 173 14.83 13.12 9.32
N LYS A 174 15.18 14.28 8.77
CA LYS A 174 14.25 15.39 8.56
C LYS A 174 13.76 15.33 7.12
N ILE A 175 12.44 15.40 6.91
CA ILE A 175 11.82 15.34 5.60
C ILE A 175 10.83 16.49 5.39
N ARG A 176 10.68 16.92 4.14
CA ARG A 176 9.58 17.78 3.70
C ARG A 176 9.07 17.26 2.38
N ILE A 177 7.75 17.26 2.22
CA ILE A 177 7.10 16.75 1.02
C ILE A 177 6.30 17.90 0.41
N ILE A 178 6.51 18.15 -0.87
CA ILE A 178 5.76 19.16 -1.64
C ILE A 178 5.15 18.50 -2.87
N ARG A 179 4.10 19.10 -3.42
CA ARG A 179 3.52 18.62 -4.69
C ARG A 179 4.40 19.08 -5.85
N LYS A 180 4.57 18.23 -6.86
CA LYS A 180 5.23 18.58 -8.11
C LYS A 180 4.38 18.12 -9.29
N GLY A 181 3.66 19.04 -9.90
CA GLY A 181 2.67 18.72 -10.92
C GLY A 181 1.62 17.75 -10.37
N THR A 182 1.55 16.55 -10.93
CA THR A 182 0.67 15.47 -10.45
C THR A 182 1.31 14.59 -9.37
N GLY A 183 2.62 14.70 -9.15
CA GLY A 183 3.40 13.88 -8.22
C GLY A 183 3.90 14.62 -6.98
N TYR A 184 4.96 14.09 -6.39
CA TYR A 184 5.56 14.61 -5.17
C TYR A 184 7.04 14.93 -5.40
N THR A 185 7.57 15.86 -4.60
CA THR A 185 8.99 15.97 -4.34
C THR A 185 9.22 15.70 -2.85
N LEU A 186 10.03 14.70 -2.54
CA LEU A 186 10.54 14.40 -1.21
C LEU A 186 11.89 15.10 -1.05
N GLN A 187 11.97 16.05 -0.13
CA GLN A 187 13.21 16.62 0.36
C GLN A 187 13.58 15.90 1.66
N TYR A 188 14.82 15.43 1.78
CA TYR A 188 15.22 14.65 2.95
C TYR A 188 16.70 14.80 3.27
N ALA A 189 17.03 14.72 4.56
CA ALA A 189 18.39 14.70 5.06
C ALA A 189 18.45 14.02 6.43
N LYS A 190 19.63 13.58 6.86
CA LYS A 190 19.84 13.29 8.29
C LYS A 190 19.67 14.57 9.10
N VAL A 191 19.22 14.46 10.36
CA VAL A 191 18.96 15.64 11.22
C VAL A 191 20.17 16.56 11.33
N GLY A 192 21.38 16.00 11.47
CA GLY A 192 22.64 16.75 11.56
C GLY A 192 23.21 17.25 10.23
N ALA A 193 22.59 16.96 9.09
CA ALA A 193 23.11 17.36 7.78
C ALA A 193 22.76 18.82 7.45
N THR A 194 23.71 19.49 6.78
CA THR A 194 23.61 20.89 6.32
C THR A 194 23.11 21.02 4.87
N MET A 195 23.06 19.91 4.14
CA MET A 195 22.49 19.80 2.80
C MET A 195 21.44 18.70 2.79
N PHE A 196 20.46 18.82 1.90
CA PHE A 196 19.43 17.83 1.71
C PHE A 196 19.40 17.32 0.28
N SER A 197 18.94 16.08 0.12
CA SER A 197 18.65 15.46 -1.17
C SER A 197 17.19 15.68 -1.54
N SER A 198 16.89 15.62 -2.84
CA SER A 198 15.53 15.66 -3.35
C SER A 198 15.27 14.45 -4.24
N LEU A 199 14.10 13.84 -4.08
CA LEU A 199 13.63 12.73 -4.90
C LEU A 199 12.25 13.08 -5.46
N GLU A 200 12.08 12.91 -6.77
CA GLU A 200 10.80 13.12 -7.43
C GLU A 200 10.05 11.80 -7.55
N ILE A 201 8.77 11.81 -7.17
CA ILE A 201 7.90 10.64 -7.21
C ILE A 201 6.72 10.95 -8.12
N ALA A 202 6.73 10.38 -9.32
CA ALA A 202 5.62 10.48 -10.25
C ALA A 202 4.47 9.56 -9.83
N LYS A 203 3.23 10.03 -9.94
CA LYS A 203 2.06 9.15 -9.78
C LYS A 203 1.91 8.22 -10.97
N ASN A 204 1.43 7.01 -10.72
CA ASN A 204 1.07 6.03 -11.73
C ASN A 204 -0.35 5.48 -11.45
N ASN A 205 -0.92 4.71 -12.38
CA ASN A 205 -2.25 4.11 -12.21
C ASN A 205 -2.20 2.60 -11.92
N VAL A 206 -1.01 2.03 -11.78
CA VAL A 206 -0.72 0.59 -11.67
C VAL A 206 -0.73 0.14 -10.22
N THR A 207 -0.09 0.88 -9.33
CA THR A 207 0.00 0.59 -7.89
C THR A 207 -0.89 1.54 -7.08
N ASN A 208 -1.17 1.18 -5.83
CA ASN A 208 -1.77 2.02 -4.80
C ASN A 208 -0.75 3.03 -4.26
N PHE A 209 0.48 2.58 -4.03
CA PHE A 209 1.59 3.40 -3.56
C PHE A 209 2.85 3.25 -4.43
N GLN A 210 3.65 4.31 -4.49
CA GLN A 210 5.06 4.26 -4.91
C GLN A 210 5.91 4.43 -3.66
N PHE A 211 6.85 3.53 -3.43
CA PHE A 211 7.64 3.51 -2.20
C PHE A 211 9.00 4.16 -2.41
N ALA A 212 9.53 4.78 -1.34
CA ALA A 212 10.87 5.36 -1.31
C ALA A 212 11.66 4.89 -0.09
N SER A 213 12.96 4.71 -0.30
CA SER A 213 13.94 4.45 0.76
C SER A 213 14.77 5.71 1.01
N LEU A 214 14.76 6.19 2.25
CA LEU A 214 15.61 7.28 2.72
C LEU A 214 17.08 6.85 2.80
N VAL A 215 17.35 5.56 3.02
CA VAL A 215 18.71 5.01 3.04
C VAL A 215 19.28 4.89 1.63
N ARG A 216 18.50 4.35 0.69
CA ARG A 216 18.96 4.20 -0.70
C ARG A 216 18.82 5.49 -1.51
N GLY A 217 18.08 6.47 -1.01
CA GLY A 217 17.81 7.73 -1.69
C GLY A 217 17.07 7.57 -3.02
N SER A 218 16.24 6.54 -3.15
CA SER A 218 15.59 6.18 -4.41
C SER A 218 14.23 5.53 -4.16
N THR A 219 13.40 5.51 -5.21
CA THR A 219 12.15 4.75 -5.20
C THR A 219 12.44 3.24 -5.30
N THR A 220 11.61 2.44 -4.66
CA THR A 220 11.66 0.97 -4.72
C THR A 220 10.30 0.39 -5.08
N ILE A 221 10.30 -0.80 -5.67
CA ILE A 221 9.10 -1.57 -5.96
C ILE A 221 8.84 -2.46 -4.75
N VAL A 222 7.67 -2.29 -4.12
CA VAL A 222 7.28 -3.04 -2.94
C VAL A 222 5.94 -3.71 -3.21
N GLU A 223 4.90 -2.95 -3.52
CA GLU A 223 3.66 -3.58 -3.93
C GLU A 223 3.70 -4.03 -5.41
N PRO A 224 3.14 -5.20 -5.72
CA PRO A 224 2.74 -5.55 -7.08
C PRO A 224 1.65 -4.60 -7.61
N ALA A 225 1.30 -4.71 -8.89
CA ALA A 225 0.16 -3.97 -9.43
C ALA A 225 -1.10 -4.26 -8.59
N LYS A 226 -1.93 -3.24 -8.35
CA LYS A 226 -3.09 -3.35 -7.44
C LYS A 226 -4.19 -4.34 -7.86
N ALA A 227 -4.07 -4.92 -9.06
CA ALA A 227 -4.94 -5.97 -9.57
C ALA A 227 -4.32 -7.38 -9.42
N ASP A 228 -3.07 -7.47 -8.95
CA ASP A 228 -2.26 -8.69 -8.87
C ASP A 228 -1.92 -9.06 -7.42
N TRP A 229 -2.73 -8.64 -6.45
CA TRP A 229 -2.67 -9.10 -5.06
C TRP A 229 -3.98 -8.83 -4.31
N ASP A 230 -4.29 -9.71 -3.34
CA ASP A 230 -5.50 -9.67 -2.50
C ASP A 230 -5.19 -9.26 -1.06
N LEU A 231 -4.06 -9.74 -0.51
CA LEU A 231 -3.60 -9.39 0.82
C LEU A 231 -2.08 -9.21 0.87
N VAL A 232 -1.63 -8.51 1.91
CA VAL A 232 -0.24 -8.50 2.34
C VAL A 232 -0.15 -9.07 3.75
N TRP A 233 0.72 -10.07 3.92
CA TRP A 233 1.08 -10.62 5.22
C TRP A 233 2.42 -10.01 5.67
N GLY A 234 2.58 -9.77 6.97
CA GLY A 234 3.80 -9.20 7.53
C GLY A 234 3.76 -9.10 9.05
N TYR A 235 4.79 -8.46 9.61
CA TYR A 235 4.96 -8.19 11.04
C TYR A 235 4.19 -6.94 11.50
#